data_AF-A0AAU5KRK6-F1
#
_entry.id   AF-A0AAU5KRK6-F1
#
_cell.length_a   1.000
_cell.length_b   1.000
_cell.length_c   1.000
_cell.angle_alpha   90.00
_cell.angle_beta   90.00
_cell.angle_gamma   90.00
#
_symmetry.space_group_name_H-M   'P 1'
#
loop_
_entity.id
_entity.type
_entity.pdbx_description
1 polymer ?
#
loop_
_entity_poly.entity_id
_entity_poly.type
_entity_poly.pdbx_seq_one_letter_code
_entity_poly.pdbx_strand_id
1 'polypeptide(L)'
;MTSAERTMRTLPSARWQRWPGWVARATLLWGALYAAFGLACALSGTSLLPRGGDSAGAALSWAVVTTGALATTASGAVVRYGLRPALRVLLLVTCGLAGITAFSLLMDVITLLFGQGVDYPAAAANKALAAVGAGLLAATARSDRAGEATGTTGIGSTGGTAVRAPTAAPRAVQLAAWAGTLAFLPYAAMKLVWASGGTFAGVTGAETLAISERNGASGVFLALESCGLDPTALLAALGVFLLWGLVRPWGQVFPRPLPFLRGRRVPRWLPLAPALLGAATLAPYGVVGVGYLALAAADVVTIRPGDFPSSGDALLVGWIGLVAFAVYGLALTVAARSYWLRTRPARRAGVGAE
;
A
#
# COMPACT_ATOMS: atom_id res chain seq x y z
N MET A 1 -16.49 -28.80 -43.53
CA MET A 1 -15.99 -28.30 -42.23
C MET A 1 -16.19 -29.40 -41.20
N THR A 2 -15.09 -29.95 -40.70
CA THR A 2 -14.98 -31.26 -40.04
C THR A 2 -15.15 -31.18 -38.52
N SER A 3 -15.73 -32.23 -37.95
CA SER A 3 -16.08 -32.43 -36.53
C SER A 3 -14.91 -32.40 -35.52
N ALA A 4 -13.71 -31.96 -35.92
CA ALA A 4 -12.49 -32.00 -35.13
C ALA A 4 -12.17 -30.71 -34.34
N GLU A 5 -12.91 -29.62 -34.54
CA GLU A 5 -12.70 -28.35 -33.79
C GLU A 5 -13.47 -28.25 -32.47
N ARG A 6 -14.32 -29.23 -32.15
CA ARG A 6 -15.23 -29.13 -30.98
C ARG A 6 -14.60 -29.57 -29.64
N THR A 7 -13.35 -30.05 -29.65
CA THR A 7 -12.74 -30.72 -28.48
C THR A 7 -11.62 -29.92 -27.81
N MET A 8 -11.35 -28.67 -28.23
CA MET A 8 -10.34 -27.83 -27.57
C MET A 8 -10.96 -26.74 -26.67
N ARG A 9 -10.71 -26.93 -25.36
CA ARG A 9 -10.60 -25.90 -24.31
C ARG A 9 -11.88 -25.50 -23.57
N THR A 10 -12.54 -26.48 -22.96
CA THR A 10 -13.13 -26.28 -21.63
C THR A 10 -12.03 -26.34 -20.57
N LEU A 11 -11.21 -25.28 -20.48
CA LEU A 11 -10.26 -25.13 -19.37
C LEU A 11 -11.04 -24.94 -18.05
N PRO A 12 -10.57 -25.51 -16.93
CA PRO A 12 -11.31 -25.62 -15.68
C PRO A 12 -11.39 -24.28 -14.94
N SER A 13 -12.32 -23.42 -15.36
CA SER A 13 -12.65 -22.16 -14.69
C SER A 13 -13.32 -22.35 -13.31
N ALA A 14 -13.77 -23.57 -12.99
CA ALA A 14 -14.43 -23.90 -11.73
C ALA A 14 -13.48 -23.94 -10.51
N ARG A 15 -12.14 -24.08 -10.70
CA ARG A 15 -11.19 -24.13 -9.57
C ARG A 15 -10.99 -22.78 -8.87
N TRP A 16 -11.32 -21.66 -9.52
CA TRP A 16 -11.18 -20.32 -8.94
C TRP A 16 -12.40 -19.86 -8.12
N GLN A 17 -13.53 -20.58 -8.18
CA GLN A 17 -14.75 -20.22 -7.45
C GLN A 17 -14.84 -20.81 -6.04
N ARG A 18 -14.09 -21.88 -5.73
CA ARG A 18 -13.89 -22.29 -4.35
C ARG A 18 -12.75 -21.47 -3.78
N TRP A 19 -13.07 -20.30 -3.25
CA TRP A 19 -12.13 -19.55 -2.43
C TRP A 19 -11.61 -20.49 -1.33
N PRO A 20 -10.31 -20.75 -1.29
CA PRO A 20 -9.87 -22.00 -0.71
C PRO A 20 -9.89 -21.95 0.81
N GLY A 21 -10.46 -22.99 1.44
CA GLY A 21 -10.47 -23.16 2.90
C GLY A 21 -9.07 -23.20 3.55
N TRP A 22 -7.99 -23.23 2.76
CA TRP A 22 -6.63 -23.07 3.25
C TRP A 22 -6.33 -21.66 3.77
N VAL A 23 -7.04 -20.62 3.30
CA VAL A 23 -6.75 -19.23 3.70
C VAL A 23 -6.90 -19.05 5.21
N ALA A 24 -7.99 -19.53 5.81
CA ALA A 24 -8.19 -19.44 7.26
C ALA A 24 -7.14 -20.22 8.06
N ARG A 25 -6.66 -21.36 7.53
CA ARG A 25 -5.58 -22.16 8.16
C ARG A 25 -4.22 -21.47 8.04
N ALA A 26 -3.94 -20.83 6.90
CA ALA A 26 -2.73 -20.04 6.71
C ALA A 26 -2.72 -18.83 7.66
N THR A 27 -3.85 -18.15 7.85
CA THR A 27 -4.00 -17.06 8.81
C THR A 27 -3.82 -17.52 10.26
N LEU A 28 -4.36 -18.70 10.59
CA LEU A 28 -4.16 -19.33 11.91
C LEU A 28 -2.66 -19.61 12.18
N LEU A 29 -1.98 -20.26 11.23
CA LEU A 29 -0.55 -20.55 11.33
C LEU A 29 0.27 -19.26 11.44
N TRP A 30 -0.02 -18.28 10.59
CA TRP A 30 0.62 -16.97 10.64
C TRP A 30 0.42 -16.29 11.99
N GLY A 31 -0.80 -16.28 12.54
CA GLY A 31 -1.08 -15.66 13.84
C GLY A 31 -0.25 -16.29 14.96
N ALA A 32 -0.10 -17.62 14.95
CA ALA A 32 0.69 -18.34 15.94
C ALA A 32 2.19 -18.01 15.82
N LEU A 33 2.72 -18.00 14.59
CA LEU A 33 4.11 -17.64 14.33
C LEU A 33 4.39 -16.17 14.70
N TYR A 34 3.46 -15.27 14.42
CA TYR A 34 3.60 -13.85 14.74
C TYR A 34 3.56 -13.59 16.25
N ALA A 35 2.68 -14.29 16.98
CA ALA A 35 2.65 -14.25 18.44
C ALA A 35 3.95 -14.81 19.06
N ALA A 36 4.45 -15.93 18.55
CA ALA A 36 5.70 -16.55 19.00
C ALA A 36 6.91 -15.64 18.74
N PHE A 37 6.96 -14.99 17.56
CA PHE A 37 7.98 -14.01 17.23
C PHE A 37 7.94 -12.81 18.20
N GLY A 38 6.77 -12.22 18.42
CA GLY A 38 6.60 -11.14 19.39
C GLY A 38 7.02 -11.53 20.81
N LEU A 39 6.73 -12.77 21.22
CA LEU A 39 7.07 -13.28 22.55
C LEU A 39 8.58 -13.48 22.69
N ALA A 40 9.24 -14.06 21.68
CA ALA A 40 10.68 -14.21 21.66
C ALA A 40 11.38 -12.84 21.80
N CYS A 41 10.94 -11.83 21.04
CA CYS A 41 11.49 -10.48 21.13
C CYS A 41 11.21 -9.80 22.48
N ALA A 42 10.02 -9.99 23.06
CA ALA A 42 9.70 -9.47 24.38
C ALA A 42 10.60 -10.09 25.47
N LEU A 43 10.85 -11.39 25.40
CA LEU A 43 11.70 -12.11 26.36
C LEU A 43 13.19 -11.80 26.19
N SER A 44 13.65 -11.55 24.96
CA SER A 44 15.05 -11.17 24.67
C SER A 44 15.33 -9.68 24.86
N GLY A 45 14.31 -8.86 25.17
CA GLY A 45 14.44 -7.40 25.21
C GLY A 45 14.69 -6.74 23.85
N THR A 46 14.46 -7.47 22.74
CA THR A 46 14.64 -6.94 21.39
C THR A 46 13.48 -6.03 21.02
N SER A 47 13.76 -4.74 20.85
CA SER A 47 12.72 -3.76 20.48
C SER A 47 12.23 -3.99 19.04
N LEU A 48 10.94 -4.26 18.90
CA LEU A 48 10.26 -4.39 17.59
C LEU A 48 9.82 -3.04 17.02
N LEU A 49 9.76 -2.02 17.85
CA LEU A 49 9.34 -0.66 17.50
C LEU A 49 10.31 0.33 18.14
N PRO A 50 11.43 0.64 17.46
CA PRO A 50 12.41 1.59 17.95
C PRO A 50 11.74 2.96 18.08
N ARG A 51 11.43 3.37 19.31
CA ARG A 51 11.05 4.73 19.66
C ARG A 51 12.16 5.22 20.57
N GLY A 52 12.74 6.38 20.28
CA GLY A 52 14.01 6.86 20.86
C GLY A 52 14.01 7.14 22.37
N GLY A 53 13.85 6.08 23.18
CA GLY A 53 13.91 6.04 24.64
C GLY A 53 13.60 4.63 25.17
N ASP A 54 14.45 4.11 26.06
CA ASP A 54 14.61 2.68 26.38
C ASP A 54 13.42 1.98 27.08
N SER A 55 12.39 2.70 27.51
CA SER A 55 11.31 2.15 28.34
C SER A 55 10.03 1.74 27.60
N ALA A 56 9.79 2.24 26.38
CA ALA A 56 8.56 1.93 25.62
C ALA A 56 8.63 0.60 24.84
N GLY A 57 9.82 0.02 24.67
CA GLY A 57 10.05 -1.14 23.80
C GLY A 57 9.37 -2.45 24.27
N ALA A 58 9.30 -2.67 25.59
CA ALA A 58 8.72 -3.89 26.15
C ALA A 58 7.20 -3.96 25.95
N ALA A 59 6.48 -2.88 26.26
CA ALA A 59 5.01 -2.83 26.11
C ALA A 59 4.56 -3.01 24.65
N LEU A 60 5.33 -2.45 23.70
CA LEU A 60 5.05 -2.56 22.28
C LEU A 60 5.27 -3.98 21.74
N SER A 61 6.24 -4.73 22.28
CA SER A 61 6.45 -6.14 21.93
C SER A 61 5.28 -7.01 22.39
N TRP A 62 4.71 -6.72 23.57
CA TRP A 62 3.47 -7.39 24.01
C TRP A 62 2.27 -7.09 23.13
N ALA A 63 2.18 -5.91 22.52
CA ALA A 63 1.11 -5.59 21.56
C ALA A 63 1.18 -6.47 20.29
N VAL A 64 2.38 -6.86 19.86
CA VAL A 64 2.58 -7.82 18.76
C VAL A 64 2.07 -9.21 19.18
N VAL A 65 2.42 -9.65 20.40
CA VAL A 65 1.95 -10.93 20.97
C VAL A 65 0.43 -10.99 21.03
N THR A 66 -0.21 -9.94 21.58
CA THR A 66 -1.68 -9.90 21.71
C THR A 66 -2.35 -9.87 20.34
N THR A 67 -1.82 -9.14 19.37
CA THR A 67 -2.34 -9.11 18.00
C THR A 67 -2.26 -10.50 17.34
N GLY A 68 -1.13 -11.19 17.47
CA GLY A 68 -0.95 -12.55 16.96
C GLY A 68 -1.89 -13.57 17.64
N ALA A 69 -2.05 -13.48 18.97
CA ALA A 69 -2.95 -14.34 19.73
C ALA A 69 -4.42 -14.13 19.34
N LEU A 70 -4.86 -12.87 19.18
CA LEU A 70 -6.21 -12.54 18.70
C LEU A 70 -6.44 -13.05 17.27
N ALA A 71 -5.47 -12.89 16.38
CA ALA A 71 -5.55 -13.43 15.01
C ALA A 71 -5.65 -14.97 15.00
N THR A 72 -4.87 -15.64 15.85
CA THR A 72 -4.84 -17.11 16.00
C THR A 72 -6.20 -17.62 16.47
N THR A 73 -6.70 -17.07 17.58
CA THR A 73 -7.98 -17.46 18.18
C THR A 73 -9.15 -17.20 17.24
N ALA A 74 -9.21 -16.01 16.61
CA ALA A 74 -10.25 -15.67 15.64
C ALA A 74 -10.24 -16.61 14.42
N SER A 75 -9.06 -16.88 13.86
CA SER A 75 -8.93 -17.75 12.67
C SER A 75 -9.24 -19.21 13.00
N GLY A 76 -8.83 -19.69 14.17
CA GLY A 76 -9.18 -21.02 14.67
C GLY A 76 -10.69 -21.19 14.86
N ALA A 77 -11.34 -20.16 15.40
CA ALA A 77 -12.80 -20.13 15.50
C ALA A 77 -13.49 -20.15 14.12
N VAL A 78 -12.95 -19.43 13.12
CA VAL A 78 -13.46 -19.49 11.73
C VAL A 78 -13.29 -20.89 11.13
N VAL A 79 -12.14 -21.54 11.33
CA VAL A 79 -11.90 -22.91 10.83
C VAL A 79 -12.86 -23.91 11.48
N ARG A 80 -13.16 -23.76 12.77
CA ARG A 80 -13.99 -24.71 13.53
C ARG A 80 -15.50 -24.46 13.39
N TYR A 81 -15.91 -23.20 13.37
CA TYR A 81 -17.33 -22.80 13.49
C TYR A 81 -17.86 -22.01 12.28
N GLY A 82 -17.02 -21.77 11.26
CA GLY A 82 -17.36 -20.87 10.15
C GLY A 82 -17.23 -19.39 10.52
N LEU A 83 -17.32 -18.51 9.52
CA LEU A 83 -17.15 -17.07 9.71
C LEU A 83 -18.46 -16.42 10.19
N ARG A 84 -18.49 -16.05 11.47
CA ARG A 84 -19.60 -15.30 12.08
C ARG A 84 -19.40 -13.78 11.94
N PRO A 85 -20.46 -12.95 12.02
CA PRO A 85 -20.34 -11.48 11.94
C PRO A 85 -19.35 -10.90 12.97
N ALA A 86 -19.39 -11.38 14.21
CA ALA A 86 -18.46 -10.95 15.27
C ALA A 86 -17.00 -11.30 14.94
N LEU A 87 -16.74 -12.52 14.45
CA LEU A 87 -15.40 -12.95 14.02
C LEU A 87 -14.91 -12.12 12.83
N ARG A 88 -15.80 -11.75 11.90
CA ARG A 88 -15.46 -10.84 10.81
C ARG A 88 -15.01 -9.48 11.33
N VAL A 89 -15.72 -8.89 12.29
CA VAL A 89 -15.32 -7.61 12.89
C VAL A 89 -13.95 -7.75 13.58
N LEU A 90 -13.75 -8.82 14.37
CA LEU A 90 -12.47 -9.08 15.04
C LEU A 90 -11.30 -9.26 14.05
N LEU A 91 -11.51 -9.99 12.95
CA LEU A 91 -10.52 -10.14 11.88
C LEU A 91 -10.22 -8.80 11.18
N LEU A 92 -11.21 -7.93 11.00
CA LEU A 92 -11.00 -6.61 10.42
C LEU A 92 -10.25 -5.66 11.38
N VAL A 93 -10.55 -5.72 12.68
CA VAL A 93 -9.83 -4.95 13.71
C VAL A 93 -8.37 -5.40 13.78
N THR A 94 -8.12 -6.71 13.89
CA THR A 94 -6.75 -7.26 13.90
C THR A 94 -6.02 -7.00 12.58
N CYS A 95 -6.72 -7.02 11.44
CA CYS A 95 -6.17 -6.60 10.14
C CYS A 95 -5.74 -5.13 10.16
N GLY A 96 -6.54 -4.25 10.78
CA GLY A 96 -6.20 -2.84 10.98
C GLY A 96 -4.94 -2.66 11.82
N LEU A 97 -4.85 -3.36 12.96
CA LEU A 97 -3.68 -3.32 13.85
C LEU A 97 -2.41 -3.84 13.15
N ALA A 98 -2.52 -4.95 12.42
CA ALA A 98 -1.42 -5.48 11.61
C ALA A 98 -1.02 -4.49 10.50
N GLY A 99 -2.00 -3.86 9.84
CA GLY A 99 -1.76 -2.82 8.84
C GLY A 99 -1.01 -1.59 9.41
N ILE A 100 -1.37 -1.15 10.62
CA ILE A 100 -0.68 -0.06 11.34
C ILE A 100 0.75 -0.47 11.68
N THR A 101 1.00 -1.73 12.00
CA THR A 101 2.36 -2.21 12.29
C THR A 101 3.20 -2.34 11.01
N ALA A 102 2.58 -2.77 9.91
CA ALA A 102 3.20 -2.87 8.58
C ALA A 102 3.48 -1.53 7.92
N PHE A 103 2.91 -0.47 8.46
CA PHE A 103 2.81 0.85 7.87
C PHE A 103 4.16 1.43 7.37
N SER A 104 5.23 1.26 8.15
CA SER A 104 6.58 1.73 7.82
C SER A 104 7.39 0.76 6.95
N LEU A 105 6.83 -0.39 6.54
CA LEU A 105 7.55 -1.37 5.71
C LEU A 105 7.99 -0.78 4.37
N LEU A 106 7.18 0.13 3.80
CA LEU A 106 7.51 0.76 2.52
C LEU A 106 8.83 1.53 2.60
N MET A 107 9.08 2.20 3.72
CA MET A 107 10.34 2.92 3.92
C MET A 107 11.51 1.94 3.98
N ASP A 108 11.40 0.85 4.74
CA ASP A 108 12.45 -0.18 4.81
C ASP A 108 12.75 -0.79 3.43
N VAL A 109 11.71 -1.05 2.62
CA VAL A 109 11.88 -1.55 1.24
C VAL A 109 12.58 -0.54 0.35
N ILE A 110 12.21 0.74 0.44
CA ILE A 110 12.87 1.83 -0.30
C ILE A 110 14.35 1.89 0.10
N THR A 111 14.64 1.94 1.41
CA THR A 111 15.99 1.93 1.98
C THR A 111 16.82 0.76 1.41
N LEU A 112 16.29 -0.47 1.46
CA LEU A 112 16.94 -1.65 0.90
C LEU A 112 17.15 -1.58 -0.62
N LEU A 113 16.17 -1.07 -1.38
CA LEU A 113 16.29 -0.89 -2.83
C LEU A 113 17.42 0.07 -3.22
N PHE A 114 17.74 1.03 -2.36
CA PHE A 114 18.84 1.97 -2.56
C PHE A 114 20.15 1.51 -1.90
N GLY A 115 20.23 0.23 -1.53
CA GLY A 115 21.42 -0.38 -0.95
C GLY A 115 21.71 0.06 0.48
N GLN A 116 20.76 0.71 1.14
CA GLN A 116 20.87 1.08 2.55
C GLN A 116 20.45 -0.12 3.42
N GLY A 117 21.19 -0.36 4.50
CA GLY A 117 20.79 -1.34 5.52
C GLY A 117 19.52 -0.90 6.25
N VAL A 118 18.82 -1.84 6.87
CA VAL A 118 17.78 -1.52 7.86
C VAL A 118 18.42 -1.43 9.24
N ASP A 119 18.19 -0.34 9.96
CA ASP A 119 18.79 -0.11 11.29
C ASP A 119 18.45 -1.23 12.29
N TYR A 120 17.26 -1.81 12.14
CA TYR A 120 16.73 -2.84 13.05
C TYR A 120 16.11 -3.99 12.25
N PRO A 121 16.85 -5.09 11.98
CA PRO A 121 16.35 -6.20 11.17
C PRO A 121 15.12 -6.86 11.80
N ALA A 122 15.03 -6.91 13.13
CA ALA A 122 13.86 -7.42 13.84
C ALA A 122 12.60 -6.55 13.61
N ALA A 123 12.75 -5.22 13.58
CA ALA A 123 11.64 -4.31 13.28
C ALA A 123 11.20 -4.45 11.81
N ALA A 124 12.14 -4.60 10.87
CA ALA A 124 11.84 -4.86 9.47
C ALA A 124 11.09 -6.20 9.30
N ALA A 125 11.56 -7.27 9.96
CA ALA A 125 10.89 -8.57 9.98
C ALA A 125 9.47 -8.47 10.55
N ASN A 126 9.29 -7.75 11.66
CA ASN A 126 7.98 -7.49 12.27
C ASN A 126 7.02 -6.81 11.27
N LYS A 127 7.45 -5.72 10.64
CA LYS A 127 6.65 -4.98 9.64
C LYS A 127 6.29 -5.87 8.44
N ALA A 128 7.22 -6.71 7.97
CA ALA A 128 6.99 -7.66 6.88
C ALA A 128 5.96 -8.74 7.26
N LEU A 129 6.11 -9.35 8.44
CA LEU A 129 5.15 -10.31 8.98
C LEU A 129 3.77 -9.68 9.16
N ALA A 130 3.70 -8.45 9.68
CA ALA A 130 2.46 -7.71 9.84
C ALA A 130 1.76 -7.44 8.49
N ALA A 131 2.51 -7.12 7.44
CA ALA A 131 1.98 -6.89 6.10
C ALA A 131 1.34 -8.16 5.52
N VAL A 132 2.04 -9.30 5.64
CA VAL A 132 1.51 -10.63 5.26
C VAL A 132 0.25 -10.94 6.04
N GLY A 133 0.27 -10.70 7.36
CA GLY A 133 -0.87 -10.88 8.25
C GLY A 133 -2.10 -10.09 7.85
N ALA A 134 -1.94 -8.80 7.58
CA ALA A 134 -3.03 -7.94 7.12
C ALA A 134 -3.68 -8.50 5.84
N GLY A 135 -2.87 -8.99 4.89
CA GLY A 135 -3.36 -9.65 3.68
C GLY A 135 -4.18 -10.91 3.98
N LEU A 136 -3.65 -11.80 4.82
CA LEU A 136 -4.28 -13.07 5.23
C LEU A 136 -5.58 -12.85 6.03
N LEU A 137 -5.58 -11.91 6.98
CA LEU A 137 -6.74 -11.54 7.78
C LEU A 137 -7.85 -10.94 6.90
N ALA A 138 -7.52 -10.02 5.99
CA ALA A 138 -8.48 -9.45 5.05
C ALA A 138 -9.05 -10.50 4.09
N ALA A 139 -8.24 -11.46 3.66
CA ALA A 139 -8.67 -12.57 2.83
C ALA A 139 -9.64 -13.48 3.61
N THR A 140 -9.30 -13.85 4.85
CA THR A 140 -10.14 -14.68 5.73
C THR A 140 -11.49 -14.00 6.03
N ALA A 141 -11.49 -12.70 6.30
CA ALA A 141 -12.73 -11.95 6.55
C ALA A 141 -13.69 -11.89 5.34
N ARG A 142 -13.18 -12.17 4.12
CA ARG A 142 -13.92 -12.09 2.85
C ARG A 142 -14.36 -13.45 2.30
N SER A 143 -13.92 -14.58 2.87
CA SER A 143 -14.14 -15.92 2.30
C SER A 143 -15.61 -16.30 2.13
N ASP A 144 -16.51 -15.86 3.03
CA ASP A 144 -17.93 -16.25 2.98
C ASP A 144 -18.72 -15.68 1.81
N ARG A 145 -18.32 -14.53 1.26
CA ARG A 145 -19.09 -13.90 0.17
C ARG A 145 -19.08 -14.72 -1.12
N ALA A 146 -18.18 -15.71 -1.23
CA ALA A 146 -18.13 -16.61 -2.38
C ALA A 146 -19.09 -17.81 -2.23
N GLY A 147 -19.36 -18.28 -1.01
CA GLY A 147 -20.22 -19.46 -0.79
C GLY A 147 -21.69 -19.20 -1.04
N GLU A 148 -22.19 -18.06 -0.58
CA GLU A 148 -23.61 -17.70 -0.62
C GLU A 148 -24.12 -17.41 -2.05
N ALA A 149 -23.22 -16.93 -2.93
CA ALA A 149 -23.55 -16.64 -4.33
C ALA A 149 -23.68 -17.90 -5.22
N THR A 150 -23.34 -19.09 -4.70
CA THR A 150 -23.31 -20.35 -5.47
C THR A 150 -24.52 -21.26 -5.17
N GLY A 151 -25.36 -20.90 -4.19
CA GLY A 151 -26.52 -21.70 -3.77
C GLY A 151 -27.81 -21.48 -4.57
N THR A 152 -27.87 -20.50 -5.47
CA THR A 152 -29.04 -20.26 -6.32
C THR A 152 -28.81 -20.83 -7.72
N THR A 153 -29.08 -22.13 -7.85
CA THR A 153 -29.23 -22.84 -9.12
C THR A 153 -30.37 -22.21 -9.93
N GLY A 154 -30.02 -21.32 -10.85
CA GLY A 154 -30.85 -20.83 -11.92
C GLY A 154 -30.16 -21.10 -13.26
N ILE A 155 -30.72 -22.07 -13.98
CA ILE A 155 -30.38 -22.61 -15.29
C ILE A 155 -29.80 -21.59 -16.30
N GLY A 156 -28.66 -21.95 -16.89
CA GLY A 156 -28.35 -21.70 -18.30
C GLY A 156 -28.32 -20.25 -18.80
N SER A 157 -27.38 -19.43 -18.33
CA SER A 157 -27.03 -18.18 -19.03
C SER A 157 -25.58 -18.20 -19.46
N THR A 158 -25.33 -18.63 -20.70
CA THR A 158 -24.09 -18.40 -21.47
C THR A 158 -24.00 -16.94 -21.93
N GLY A 159 -24.38 -15.99 -21.06
CA GLY A 159 -24.29 -14.56 -21.32
C GLY A 159 -22.82 -14.14 -21.32
N GLY A 160 -22.20 -14.08 -22.50
CA GLY A 160 -20.83 -13.63 -22.67
C GLY A 160 -20.54 -12.34 -21.90
N THR A 161 -19.45 -12.33 -21.11
CA THR A 161 -19.02 -11.15 -20.36
C THR A 161 -18.72 -10.02 -21.32
N ALA A 162 -19.65 -9.07 -21.47
CA ALA A 162 -19.43 -7.89 -22.28
C ALA A 162 -18.27 -7.09 -21.67
N VAL A 163 -17.18 -6.99 -22.42
CA VAL A 163 -16.01 -6.21 -22.01
C VAL A 163 -16.35 -4.73 -22.14
N ARG A 164 -16.39 -4.02 -21.00
CA ARG A 164 -16.69 -2.59 -20.98
C ARG A 164 -15.60 -1.80 -21.71
N ALA A 165 -15.99 -0.89 -22.61
CA ALA A 165 -15.05 -0.01 -23.31
C ALA A 165 -14.17 0.78 -22.32
N PRO A 166 -12.91 1.10 -22.66
CA PRO A 166 -12.05 1.90 -21.80
C PRO A 166 -12.64 3.29 -21.59
N THR A 167 -12.78 3.73 -20.35
CA THR A 167 -13.37 5.03 -20.02
C THR A 167 -12.49 5.83 -19.06
N ALA A 168 -12.44 7.14 -19.29
CA ALA A 168 -11.86 8.09 -18.35
C ALA A 168 -12.67 8.13 -17.04
N ALA A 169 -12.01 8.49 -15.94
CA ALA A 169 -12.70 8.64 -14.66
C ALA A 169 -13.63 9.88 -14.66
N PRO A 170 -14.64 9.92 -13.79
CA PRO A 170 -15.48 11.11 -13.58
C PRO A 170 -14.66 12.35 -13.19
N ARG A 171 -15.17 13.55 -13.48
CA ARG A 171 -14.49 14.84 -13.22
C ARG A 171 -13.98 14.97 -11.79
N ALA A 172 -14.77 14.57 -10.79
CA ALA A 172 -14.36 14.60 -9.38
C ALA A 172 -13.09 13.76 -9.10
N VAL A 173 -12.96 12.59 -9.74
CA VAL A 173 -11.77 11.73 -9.61
C VAL A 173 -10.57 12.32 -10.34
N GLN A 174 -10.80 13.01 -11.47
CA GLN A 174 -9.74 13.74 -12.17
C GLN A 174 -9.24 14.92 -11.33
N LEU A 175 -10.13 15.64 -10.64
CA LEU A 175 -9.75 16.72 -9.72
C LEU A 175 -8.94 16.18 -8.54
N ALA A 176 -9.32 15.04 -7.97
CA ALA A 176 -8.53 14.38 -6.94
C ALA A 176 -7.12 14.02 -7.46
N ALA A 177 -7.00 13.53 -8.70
CA ALA A 177 -5.69 13.23 -9.30
C ALA A 177 -4.84 14.49 -9.55
N TRP A 178 -5.48 15.60 -9.96
CA TRP A 178 -4.82 16.90 -10.03
C TRP A 178 -4.31 17.36 -8.67
N ALA A 179 -5.14 17.31 -7.64
CA ALA A 179 -4.74 17.66 -6.27
C ALA A 179 -3.54 16.81 -5.80
N GLY A 180 -3.60 15.49 -6.01
CA GLY A 180 -2.49 14.58 -5.68
C GLY A 180 -1.21 14.87 -6.46
N THR A 181 -1.31 15.33 -7.71
CA THR A 181 -0.13 15.72 -8.51
C THR A 181 0.46 17.05 -8.03
N LEU A 182 -0.38 18.05 -7.82
CA LEU A 182 0.03 19.39 -7.40
C LEU A 182 0.61 19.40 -5.97
N ALA A 183 0.22 18.45 -5.13
CA ALA A 183 0.74 18.31 -3.77
C ALA A 183 2.26 18.10 -3.72
N PHE A 184 2.89 17.62 -4.79
CA PHE A 184 4.35 17.48 -4.87
C PHE A 184 5.09 18.74 -5.37
N LEU A 185 4.39 19.79 -5.80
CA LEU A 185 5.05 21.00 -6.30
C LEU A 185 5.95 21.69 -5.25
N PRO A 186 5.53 21.85 -3.98
CA PRO A 186 6.40 22.45 -2.96
C PRO A 186 7.66 21.61 -2.72
N TYR A 187 7.51 20.28 -2.76
CA TYR A 187 8.63 19.34 -2.63
C TYR A 187 9.60 19.44 -3.82
N ALA A 188 9.08 19.49 -5.05
CA ALA A 188 9.91 19.67 -6.24
C ALA A 188 10.64 21.01 -6.21
N ALA A 189 9.97 22.09 -5.81
CA ALA A 189 10.60 23.41 -5.67
C ALA A 189 11.74 23.39 -4.64
N MET A 190 11.51 22.81 -3.47
CA MET A 190 12.54 22.61 -2.44
C MET A 190 13.75 21.85 -2.99
N LYS A 191 13.52 20.72 -3.69
CA LYS A 191 14.61 19.92 -4.28
C LYS A 191 15.37 20.67 -5.36
N LEU A 192 14.70 21.47 -6.19
CA LEU A 192 15.36 22.30 -7.20
C LEU A 192 16.23 23.39 -6.57
N VAL A 193 15.80 23.98 -5.45
CA VAL A 193 16.63 24.94 -4.68
C VAL A 193 17.91 24.27 -4.19
N TRP A 194 17.85 23.10 -3.57
CA TRP A 194 19.07 22.37 -3.18
C TRP A 194 19.94 21.96 -4.37
N ALA A 195 19.33 21.47 -5.46
CA ALA A 195 20.03 21.07 -6.68
C ALA A 195 20.83 22.19 -7.34
N SER A 196 20.31 23.42 -7.26
CA SER A 196 20.95 24.63 -7.78
C SER A 196 21.99 25.22 -6.82
N GLY A 197 22.34 24.52 -5.74
CA GLY A 197 23.27 25.00 -4.71
C GLY A 197 22.65 25.99 -3.73
N GLY A 198 21.34 26.23 -3.79
CA GLY A 198 20.62 27.10 -2.88
C GLY A 198 20.48 26.51 -1.48
N THR A 199 19.96 27.34 -0.57
CA THR A 199 19.64 26.98 0.82
C THR A 199 18.14 26.94 1.00
N PHE A 200 17.62 25.86 1.61
CA PHE A 200 16.23 25.75 2.01
C PHE A 200 16.15 25.14 3.40
N ALA A 201 15.30 25.71 4.27
CA ALA A 201 15.17 25.30 5.67
C ALA A 201 16.54 25.24 6.40
N GLY A 202 17.38 26.24 6.15
CA GLY A 202 18.70 26.37 6.77
C GLY A 202 19.77 25.37 6.29
N VAL A 203 19.45 24.49 5.35
CA VAL A 203 20.39 23.48 4.82
C VAL A 203 20.69 23.77 3.35
N THR A 204 21.96 23.75 2.99
CA THR A 204 22.45 23.90 1.61
C THR A 204 22.37 22.56 0.85
N GLY A 205 22.39 22.63 -0.49
CA GLY A 205 22.48 21.42 -1.31
C GLY A 205 23.73 20.58 -1.03
N ALA A 206 24.88 21.23 -0.76
CA ALA A 206 26.13 20.56 -0.43
C ALA A 206 26.07 19.82 0.91
N GLU A 207 25.48 20.44 1.94
CA GLU A 207 25.26 19.79 3.24
C GLU A 207 24.31 18.60 3.11
N THR A 208 23.24 18.73 2.31
CA THR A 208 22.30 17.62 2.06
C THR A 208 23.02 16.43 1.44
N LEU A 209 23.87 16.66 0.44
CA LEU A 209 24.67 15.61 -0.19
C LEU A 209 25.65 14.96 0.79
N ALA A 210 26.32 15.77 1.63
CA ALA A 210 27.24 15.25 2.65
C ALA A 210 26.51 14.42 3.72
N ILE A 211 25.29 14.81 4.11
CA ILE A 211 24.43 14.03 5.01
C ILE A 211 24.07 12.69 4.38
N SER A 212 23.67 12.68 3.11
CA SER A 212 23.35 11.46 2.37
C SER A 212 24.56 10.52 2.26
N GLU A 213 25.75 11.05 1.97
CA GLU A 213 26.99 10.28 1.93
C GLU A 213 27.31 9.66 3.32
N ARG A 214 27.22 10.46 4.39
CA ARG A 214 27.41 9.99 5.77
C ARG A 214 26.44 8.87 6.15
N ASN A 215 25.21 8.92 5.63
CA ASN A 215 24.20 7.90 5.88
C ASN A 215 24.42 6.62 5.05
N GLY A 216 25.45 6.58 4.21
CA GLY A 216 25.82 5.39 3.43
C GLY A 216 25.18 5.32 2.05
N ALA A 217 24.67 6.44 1.53
CA ALA A 217 24.08 6.51 0.19
C ALA A 217 25.00 5.90 -0.88
N SER A 218 24.44 5.08 -1.77
CA SER A 218 25.21 4.50 -2.87
C SER A 218 25.70 5.56 -3.86
N GLY A 219 26.77 5.28 -4.60
CA GLY A 219 27.29 6.24 -5.60
C GLY A 219 26.26 6.67 -6.66
N VAL A 220 25.33 5.78 -7.03
CA VAL A 220 24.21 6.13 -7.94
C VAL A 220 23.24 7.11 -7.27
N PHE A 221 22.98 6.95 -5.97
CA PHE A 221 22.15 7.87 -5.20
C PHE A 221 22.79 9.26 -5.15
N LEU A 222 24.08 9.34 -4.82
CA LEU A 222 24.83 10.60 -4.75
C LEU A 222 24.89 11.30 -6.11
N ALA A 223 25.07 10.54 -7.20
CA ALA A 223 25.05 11.09 -8.56
C ALA A 223 23.67 11.69 -8.90
N LEU A 224 22.58 10.98 -8.59
CA LEU A 224 21.23 11.46 -8.82
C LEU A 224 20.89 12.70 -7.95
N GLU A 225 21.28 12.67 -6.68
CA GLU A 225 21.09 13.77 -5.73
C GLU A 225 21.88 15.03 -6.14
N SER A 226 23.08 14.86 -6.72
CA SER A 226 23.86 15.98 -7.27
C SER A 226 23.14 16.70 -8.43
N CYS A 227 22.22 16.02 -9.12
CA CYS A 227 21.37 16.61 -10.15
C CYS A 227 20.01 17.09 -9.60
N GLY A 228 19.79 17.04 -8.28
CA GLY A 228 18.50 17.39 -7.66
C GLY A 228 17.42 16.32 -7.78
N LEU A 229 17.76 15.15 -8.33
CA LEU A 229 16.84 14.05 -8.52
C LEU A 229 17.11 13.02 -7.44
N ASP A 230 16.47 13.12 -6.28
CA ASP A 230 16.58 12.02 -5.34
C ASP A 230 15.61 10.87 -5.71
N PRO A 231 15.82 9.67 -5.16
CA PRO A 231 14.88 8.57 -5.36
C PRO A 231 13.43 8.88 -5.04
N THR A 232 13.17 9.71 -4.03
CA THR A 232 11.81 10.09 -3.67
C THR A 232 11.14 10.94 -4.74
N ALA A 233 11.88 11.80 -5.46
CA ALA A 233 11.38 12.50 -6.64
C ALA A 233 11.05 11.54 -7.79
N LEU A 234 11.89 10.52 -8.04
CA LEU A 234 11.61 9.48 -9.04
C LEU A 234 10.38 8.64 -8.67
N LEU A 235 10.26 8.25 -7.40
CA LEU A 235 9.09 7.54 -6.89
C LEU A 235 7.83 8.42 -6.95
N ALA A 236 7.93 9.72 -6.68
CA ALA A 236 6.83 10.66 -6.83
C ALA A 236 6.41 10.78 -8.30
N ALA A 237 7.34 10.87 -9.25
CA ALA A 237 7.05 10.89 -10.67
C ALA A 237 6.38 9.59 -11.14
N LEU A 238 6.87 8.44 -10.71
CA LEU A 238 6.26 7.13 -10.98
C LEU A 238 4.86 7.03 -10.35
N GLY A 239 4.70 7.59 -9.16
CA GLY A 239 3.41 7.71 -8.48
C GLY A 239 2.42 8.56 -9.28
N VAL A 240 2.81 9.77 -9.68
CA VAL A 240 1.99 10.64 -10.54
C VAL A 240 1.61 9.93 -11.83
N PHE A 241 2.56 9.23 -12.47
CA PHE A 241 2.28 8.42 -13.65
C PHE A 241 1.23 7.33 -13.36
N LEU A 242 1.39 6.58 -12.27
CA LEU A 242 0.44 5.57 -11.83
C LEU A 242 -0.96 6.16 -11.58
N LEU A 243 -1.03 7.27 -10.84
CA LEU A 243 -2.27 7.99 -10.51
C LEU A 243 -3.01 8.39 -11.78
N TRP A 244 -2.32 8.96 -12.77
CA TRP A 244 -2.91 9.32 -14.06
C TRP A 244 -3.30 8.09 -14.89
N GLY A 245 -2.56 6.99 -14.80
CA GLY A 245 -2.93 5.72 -15.41
C GLY A 245 -4.27 5.19 -14.90
N LEU A 246 -4.52 5.29 -13.58
CA LEU A 246 -5.81 4.90 -12.99
C LEU A 246 -6.98 5.77 -13.45
N VAL A 247 -6.72 7.00 -13.85
CA VAL A 247 -7.74 8.00 -14.17
C VAL A 247 -8.01 8.09 -15.68
N ARG A 248 -7.00 7.84 -16.51
CA ARG A 248 -7.09 7.96 -17.97
C ARG A 248 -7.37 6.62 -18.66
N PRO A 249 -7.90 6.63 -19.90
CA PRO A 249 -8.17 5.41 -20.65
C PRO A 249 -6.93 4.55 -20.93
N TRP A 250 -5.74 5.18 -21.03
CA TRP A 250 -4.49 4.48 -21.34
C TRP A 250 -4.01 3.55 -20.22
N GLY A 251 -4.47 3.70 -18.98
CA GLY A 251 -4.18 2.71 -17.93
C GLY A 251 -5.08 1.48 -17.99
N GLN A 252 -6.01 1.40 -18.96
CA GLN A 252 -6.84 0.22 -19.21
C GLN A 252 -6.44 -0.50 -20.51
N VAL A 253 -5.72 0.17 -21.42
CA VAL A 253 -5.28 -0.37 -22.71
C VAL A 253 -3.88 0.16 -23.01
N PHE A 254 -2.96 -0.73 -23.35
CA PHE A 254 -1.59 -0.32 -23.68
C PHE A 254 -1.57 0.63 -24.90
N PRO A 255 -0.82 1.74 -24.83
CA PRO A 255 -0.74 2.72 -25.89
C PRO A 255 -0.13 2.12 -27.17
N ARG A 256 -0.48 2.69 -28.33
CA ARG A 256 -0.06 2.22 -29.66
C ARG A 256 1.46 2.11 -29.91
N PRO A 257 2.33 2.94 -29.29
CA PRO A 257 3.77 2.86 -29.50
C PRO A 257 4.44 1.59 -28.96
N LEU A 258 3.76 0.76 -28.15
CA LEU A 258 4.32 -0.49 -27.63
C LEU A 258 4.03 -1.66 -28.61
N PRO A 259 4.98 -2.04 -29.49
CA PRO A 259 4.72 -2.91 -30.63
C PRO A 259 4.12 -4.27 -30.24
N PHE A 260 4.54 -4.84 -29.11
CA PHE A 260 4.10 -6.17 -28.64
C PHE A 260 2.83 -6.15 -27.78
N LEU A 261 2.42 -4.99 -27.26
CA LEU A 261 1.29 -4.85 -26.33
C LEU A 261 0.14 -4.02 -26.88
N ARG A 262 0.31 -3.45 -28.08
CA ARG A 262 -0.65 -2.55 -28.73
C ARG A 262 -2.09 -3.04 -28.65
N GLY A 263 -2.96 -2.22 -28.07
CA GLY A 263 -4.41 -2.47 -28.01
C GLY A 263 -4.82 -3.59 -27.05
N ARG A 264 -3.88 -4.27 -26.39
CA ARG A 264 -4.19 -5.25 -25.35
C ARG A 264 -4.67 -4.54 -24.09
N ARG A 265 -5.60 -5.19 -23.38
CA ARG A 265 -6.05 -4.72 -22.07
C ARG A 265 -4.93 -4.86 -21.05
N VAL A 266 -4.75 -3.82 -20.25
CA VAL A 266 -3.86 -3.89 -19.09
C VAL A 266 -4.54 -4.81 -18.06
N PRO A 267 -3.86 -5.88 -17.58
CA PRO A 267 -4.39 -6.69 -16.51
C PRO A 267 -4.73 -5.82 -15.30
N ARG A 268 -5.96 -5.90 -14.78
CA ARG A 268 -6.46 -5.01 -13.71
C ARG A 268 -5.52 -4.90 -12.51
N TRP A 269 -4.88 -6.01 -12.14
CA TRP A 269 -3.99 -6.06 -10.98
C TRP A 269 -2.68 -5.28 -11.17
N LEU A 270 -2.25 -5.06 -12.41
CA LEU A 270 -0.97 -4.40 -12.71
C LEU A 270 -0.92 -2.95 -12.22
N PRO A 271 -1.91 -2.07 -12.52
CA PRO A 271 -1.95 -0.74 -11.92
C PRO A 271 -2.59 -0.73 -10.54
N LEU A 272 -3.50 -1.66 -10.25
CA LEU A 272 -4.26 -1.62 -9.00
C LEU A 272 -3.43 -2.07 -7.79
N ALA A 273 -2.60 -3.10 -7.91
CA ALA A 273 -1.78 -3.58 -6.81
C ALA A 273 -0.83 -2.49 -6.26
N PRO A 274 0.01 -1.83 -7.07
CA PRO A 274 0.85 -0.74 -6.58
C PRO A 274 0.02 0.45 -6.10
N ALA A 275 -1.15 0.72 -6.71
CA ALA A 275 -2.01 1.80 -6.27
C ALA A 275 -2.63 1.55 -4.89
N LEU A 276 -3.09 0.33 -4.63
CA LEU A 276 -3.62 -0.06 -3.33
C LEU A 276 -2.52 -0.10 -2.27
N LEU A 277 -1.33 -0.59 -2.63
CA LEU A 277 -0.17 -0.58 -1.74
C LEU A 277 0.22 0.85 -1.36
N GLY A 278 0.42 1.72 -2.37
CA GLY A 278 0.73 3.13 -2.15
C GLY A 278 -0.37 3.88 -1.41
N ALA A 279 -1.65 3.58 -1.65
CA ALA A 279 -2.76 4.21 -0.92
C ALA A 279 -2.79 3.78 0.54
N ALA A 280 -2.57 2.48 0.81
CA ALA A 280 -2.56 1.92 2.15
C ALA A 280 -1.37 2.41 2.99
N THR A 281 -0.26 2.80 2.37
CA THR A 281 0.92 3.33 3.06
C THR A 281 0.95 4.86 3.09
N LEU A 282 0.74 5.56 1.97
CA LEU A 282 0.92 7.01 1.93
C LEU A 282 -0.22 7.78 2.58
N ALA A 283 -1.46 7.31 2.47
CA ALA A 283 -2.59 8.04 3.04
C ALA A 283 -2.54 8.08 4.58
N PRO A 284 -2.35 6.95 5.29
CA PRO A 284 -2.19 7.02 6.74
C PRO A 284 -0.91 7.75 7.14
N TYR A 285 0.16 7.67 6.32
CA TYR A 285 1.42 8.37 6.59
C TYR A 285 1.23 9.86 6.70
N GLY A 286 0.68 10.41 5.63
CA GLY A 286 0.51 11.83 5.53
C GLY A 286 -0.54 12.31 6.50
N VAL A 287 -1.66 11.60 6.68
CA VAL A 287 -2.73 12.05 7.59
C VAL A 287 -2.26 12.06 9.05
N VAL A 288 -1.63 10.98 9.52
CA VAL A 288 -1.10 10.92 10.89
C VAL A 288 0.06 11.90 11.05
N GLY A 289 0.95 11.99 10.06
CA GLY A 289 2.06 12.93 10.05
C GLY A 289 1.61 14.38 10.11
N VAL A 290 0.63 14.78 9.29
CA VAL A 290 0.02 16.12 9.32
C VAL A 290 -0.60 16.40 10.68
N GLY A 291 -1.29 15.43 11.29
CA GLY A 291 -1.80 15.57 12.66
C GLY A 291 -0.68 15.80 13.68
N TYR A 292 0.42 15.05 13.59
CA TYR A 292 1.61 15.24 14.43
C TYR A 292 2.22 16.63 14.23
N LEU A 293 2.38 17.09 12.99
CA LEU A 293 2.92 18.41 12.68
C LEU A 293 2.01 19.54 13.15
N ALA A 294 0.68 19.37 13.08
CA ALA A 294 -0.27 20.33 13.62
C ALA A 294 -0.16 20.44 15.14
N LEU A 295 -0.02 19.31 15.84
CA LEU A 295 0.25 19.30 17.28
C LEU A 295 1.60 19.93 17.62
N ALA A 296 2.63 19.70 16.79
CA ALA A 296 3.95 20.30 16.98
C ALA A 296 3.93 21.82 16.75
N ALA A 297 3.22 22.28 15.72
CA ALA A 297 3.03 23.70 15.43
C ALA A 297 2.22 24.43 16.52
N ALA A 298 1.43 23.69 17.30
CA ALA A 298 0.68 24.20 18.45
C ALA A 298 1.42 23.98 19.78
N ASP A 299 2.70 23.60 19.75
CA ASP A 299 3.55 23.32 20.92
C ASP A 299 2.99 22.23 21.87
N VAL A 300 2.07 21.39 21.40
CA VAL A 300 1.51 20.26 22.17
C VAL A 300 2.48 19.08 22.23
N VAL A 301 3.26 18.90 21.16
CA VAL A 301 4.30 17.86 21.07
C VAL A 301 5.60 18.48 20.55
N THR A 302 6.75 17.94 20.95
CA THR A 302 8.03 18.42 20.45
C THR A 302 8.43 17.69 19.16
N ILE A 303 9.02 18.45 18.24
CA ILE A 303 9.71 17.91 17.06
C ILE A 303 11.21 18.10 17.22
N ARG A 304 11.96 17.02 17.03
CA ARG A 304 13.43 17.07 17.05
C ARG A 304 13.92 17.63 15.72
N PRO A 305 14.91 18.54 15.73
CA PRO A 305 15.46 19.11 14.51
C PRO A 305 16.14 18.07 13.60
N GLY A 306 16.72 17.01 14.18
CA GLY A 306 17.46 16.02 13.40
C GLY A 306 18.71 16.63 12.77
N ASP A 307 18.86 16.47 11.46
CA ASP A 307 19.95 17.07 10.68
C ASP A 307 19.66 18.54 10.28
N PHE A 308 18.49 19.09 10.62
CA PHE A 308 18.17 20.50 10.37
C PHE A 308 18.72 21.42 11.47
N PRO A 309 19.02 22.69 11.18
CA PRO A 309 19.52 23.63 12.18
C PRO A 309 18.53 23.92 13.32
N SER A 310 17.22 23.88 13.03
CA SER A 310 16.18 24.17 14.01
C SER A 310 14.96 23.25 13.88
N SER A 311 14.18 23.15 14.96
CA SER A 311 12.89 22.44 14.93
C SER A 311 11.88 23.09 13.97
N GLY A 312 11.99 24.40 13.74
CA GLY A 312 11.16 25.12 12.76
C GLY A 312 11.47 24.71 11.32
N ASP A 313 12.76 24.54 11.00
CA ASP A 313 13.20 24.06 9.69
C ASP A 313 12.73 22.62 9.43
N ALA A 314 12.88 21.74 10.42
CA ALA A 314 12.37 20.38 10.36
C ALA A 314 10.84 20.34 10.20
N LEU A 315 10.12 21.24 10.87
CA LEU A 315 8.67 21.36 10.76
C LEU A 315 8.24 21.85 9.37
N LEU A 316 8.94 22.82 8.78
CA LEU A 316 8.68 23.32 7.43
C LEU A 316 8.84 22.21 6.37
N VAL A 317 9.97 21.48 6.41
CA VAL A 317 10.22 20.36 5.49
C VAL A 317 9.22 19.22 5.74
N GLY A 318 8.90 18.96 7.01
CA GLY A 318 7.87 18.01 7.41
C GLY A 318 6.51 18.32 6.78
N TRP A 319 6.06 19.57 6.82
CA TRP A 319 4.79 19.99 6.23
C TRP A 319 4.75 19.73 4.73
N ILE A 320 5.83 20.09 4.02
CA ILE A 320 5.96 19.85 2.58
C ILE A 320 5.81 18.35 2.25
N GLY A 321 6.54 17.49 2.94
CA GLY A 321 6.51 16.04 2.69
C GLY A 321 5.20 15.37 3.12
N LEU A 322 4.77 15.59 4.36
CA LEU A 322 3.63 14.87 4.93
C LEU A 322 2.30 15.31 4.32
N VAL A 323 2.12 16.58 3.97
CA VAL A 323 0.94 17.03 3.20
C VAL A 323 0.94 16.41 1.81
N ALA A 324 2.08 16.38 1.13
CA ALA A 324 2.19 15.75 -0.18
C ALA A 324 1.75 14.29 -0.13
N PHE A 325 2.25 13.52 0.84
CA PHE A 325 1.84 12.12 1.04
C PHE A 325 0.36 11.97 1.42
N ALA A 326 -0.19 12.87 2.25
CA ALA A 326 -1.59 12.81 2.66
C ALA A 326 -2.52 12.99 1.46
N VAL A 327 -2.32 14.09 0.74
CA VAL A 327 -3.16 14.47 -0.41
C VAL A 327 -3.00 13.43 -1.53
N TYR A 328 -1.77 13.03 -1.83
CA TYR A 328 -1.51 12.02 -2.86
C TYR A 328 -2.08 10.65 -2.49
N GLY A 329 -1.91 10.19 -1.24
CA GLY A 329 -2.45 8.91 -0.77
C GLY A 329 -3.98 8.85 -0.82
N LEU A 330 -4.66 9.94 -0.43
CA LEU A 330 -6.12 10.07 -0.55
C LEU A 330 -6.56 10.09 -2.02
N ALA A 331 -5.87 10.85 -2.87
CA ALA A 331 -6.13 10.88 -4.31
C ALA A 331 -5.99 9.48 -4.95
N LEU A 332 -4.94 8.74 -4.56
CA LEU A 332 -4.67 7.38 -5.03
C LEU A 332 -5.75 6.41 -4.55
N THR A 333 -6.24 6.55 -3.32
CA THR A 333 -7.38 5.77 -2.80
C THR A 333 -8.64 5.98 -3.64
N VAL A 334 -8.99 7.23 -3.93
CA VAL A 334 -10.15 7.59 -4.75
C VAL A 334 -9.99 7.07 -6.19
N ALA A 335 -8.81 7.25 -6.79
CA ALA A 335 -8.51 6.80 -8.14
C ALA A 335 -8.53 5.27 -8.25
N ALA A 336 -7.92 4.55 -7.30
CA ALA A 336 -7.92 3.08 -7.24
C ALA A 336 -9.34 2.53 -7.09
N ARG A 337 -10.16 3.10 -6.21
CA ARG A 337 -11.57 2.72 -6.07
C ARG A 337 -12.34 2.95 -7.37
N SER A 338 -12.16 4.10 -8.00
CA SER A 338 -12.81 4.42 -9.27
C SER A 338 -12.37 3.46 -10.38
N TYR A 339 -11.07 3.21 -10.53
CA TYR A 339 -10.51 2.28 -11.52
C TYR A 339 -11.06 0.86 -11.32
N TRP A 340 -11.10 0.39 -10.07
CA TRP A 340 -11.67 -0.91 -9.72
C TRP A 340 -13.14 -1.03 -10.16
N LEU A 341 -13.97 0.00 -9.92
CA LEU A 341 -15.36 -0.01 -10.34
C LEU A 341 -15.53 0.01 -11.86
N ARG A 342 -14.69 0.77 -12.59
CA ARG A 342 -14.76 0.85 -14.06
C ARG A 342 -14.27 -0.43 -14.75
N THR A 343 -13.35 -1.17 -14.11
CA THR A 343 -12.74 -2.40 -14.67
C THR A 343 -13.37 -3.70 -14.15
N ARG A 344 -14.43 -3.62 -13.34
CA ARG A 344 -15.21 -4.81 -12.96
C ARG A 344 -15.93 -5.38 -14.19
N PRO A 345 -15.96 -6.72 -14.38
CA PRO A 345 -16.80 -7.34 -15.39
C PRO A 345 -18.26 -6.90 -15.19
N ALA A 346 -18.90 -6.41 -16.25
CA ALA A 346 -20.32 -6.14 -16.20
C ALA A 346 -21.07 -7.48 -16.14
N ARG A 347 -21.93 -7.67 -15.13
CA ARG A 347 -22.97 -8.70 -15.25
C ARG A 347 -23.92 -8.21 -16.33
N ARG A 348 -24.07 -8.96 -17.42
CA ARG A 348 -25.21 -8.75 -18.32
C ARG A 348 -26.45 -9.01 -17.49
N ALA A 349 -27.23 -7.96 -17.20
CA ALA A 349 -28.61 -8.16 -16.83
C ALA A 349 -29.24 -8.87 -18.05
N GLY A 350 -29.82 -10.05 -17.83
CA GLY A 350 -30.54 -10.74 -18.89
C GLY A 350 -31.60 -9.77 -19.39
N VAL A 351 -31.42 -9.28 -20.61
CA VAL A 351 -32.50 -8.62 -21.33
C VAL A 351 -33.51 -9.75 -21.52
N GLY A 352 -34.62 -9.68 -20.78
CA GLY A 352 -35.72 -10.60 -20.95
C GLY A 352 -36.10 -10.60 -22.43
N ALA A 353 -36.10 -11.78 -23.03
CA ALA A 353 -36.78 -11.98 -24.28
C ALA A 353 -38.28 -11.84 -23.96
N GLU A 354 -38.87 -10.72 -24.37
CA GLU A 354 -40.30 -10.66 -24.66
C GLU A 354 -40.58 -11.40 -25.98
#